data_AF-A0AAU8CGU0-F1
#
_entry.id   AF-A0AAU8CGU0-F1
#
_cell.length_a   1.000
_cell.length_b   1.000
_cell.length_c   1.000
_cell.angle_alpha   90.00
_cell.angle_beta   90.00
_cell.angle_gamma   90.00
#
_symmetry.space_group_name_H-M   'P 1'
#
loop_
_entity.id
_entity.type
_entity.pdbx_description
1 polymer ?
#
loop_
_entity_poly.entity_id
_entity_poly.type
_entity_poly.pdbx_seq_one_letter_code
_entity_poly.pdbx_strand_id
1 'polypeptide(L)'
;MQPEVEEETEFTAGAVQSTFGSWDEGLHEAGLEPLDHSYSETEVIEELQRVAEMLGHSPSVSEMKAHGEVSPAVVKQRFGSWNTGLDAAELSTTKSAKVTPKEVISAIQTLGEDLGRPPTAYEMDEQGAYATKVAQRRFGSWNAALQEAGFDPHTRRNIPDEELLTELTRLRDELGHVPSTVDMREHGEITIYPYIRRYGSWKQAVEAAGMEYRGQPSGPEHPTWKGGYGDISYGPNWYRQRKRALERDGFECQMPGCPIDRETHRERWDRDLNVHHITPLGAFIDADGVLDYERSNRLENLITLCQRHHTMWEEFAPLQPDIR
;
A
#
# COMPACT_ATOMS: atom_id res chain seq x y z
N MET A 1 -48.24 -14.59 -10.32
CA MET A 1 -49.13 -15.62 -10.88
C MET A 1 -48.26 -16.53 -11.73
N GLN A 2 -48.00 -17.75 -11.28
CA GLN A 2 -47.39 -18.77 -12.13
C GLN A 2 -48.41 -19.10 -13.23
N PRO A 3 -48.02 -19.31 -14.50
CA PRO A 3 -48.94 -19.92 -15.44
C PRO A 3 -49.03 -21.40 -15.07
N GLU A 4 -50.17 -21.77 -14.49
CA GLU A 4 -50.67 -23.14 -14.47
C GLU A 4 -50.91 -23.56 -15.92
N VAL A 5 -50.04 -24.42 -16.45
CA VAL A 5 -50.39 -25.35 -17.52
C VAL A 5 -49.71 -26.68 -17.18
N GLU A 6 -50.31 -27.40 -16.23
CA GLU A 6 -50.15 -28.86 -16.16
C GLU A 6 -51.38 -29.48 -16.84
N GLU A 7 -51.13 -30.39 -17.79
CA GLU A 7 -52.07 -31.24 -18.58
C GLU A 7 -52.86 -30.52 -19.70
N GLU A 8 -52.85 -30.89 -20.99
CA GLU A 8 -52.68 -32.17 -21.69
C GLU A 8 -51.99 -31.96 -23.05
N THR A 9 -50.78 -32.46 -23.26
CA THR A 9 -50.27 -32.77 -24.60
C THR A 9 -49.45 -34.07 -24.54
N GLU A 10 -49.64 -34.99 -25.49
CA GLU A 10 -48.86 -36.24 -25.59
C GLU A 10 -47.37 -36.00 -25.95
N PHE A 11 -46.97 -34.75 -26.12
CA PHE A 11 -45.65 -34.37 -26.63
C PHE A 11 -44.94 -33.47 -25.64
N THR A 12 -43.81 -33.95 -25.12
CA THR A 12 -42.91 -33.15 -24.27
C THR A 12 -42.10 -32.16 -25.13
N ALA A 13 -41.55 -31.10 -24.52
CA ALA A 13 -40.64 -30.18 -25.21
C ALA A 13 -39.45 -30.92 -25.89
N GLY A 14 -39.01 -32.04 -25.32
CA GLY A 14 -37.98 -32.90 -25.91
C GLY A 14 -38.41 -33.62 -27.20
N ALA A 15 -39.71 -33.90 -27.38
CA ALA A 15 -40.23 -34.52 -28.60
C ALA A 15 -40.14 -33.56 -29.81
N VAL A 16 -40.44 -32.27 -29.60
CA VAL A 16 -40.32 -31.24 -30.66
C VAL A 16 -38.87 -31.08 -31.10
N GLN A 17 -37.92 -31.04 -30.16
CA GLN A 17 -36.50 -30.91 -30.48
C GLN A 17 -35.95 -32.14 -31.22
N SER A 18 -36.42 -33.34 -30.89
CA SER A 18 -36.02 -34.59 -31.55
C SER A 18 -36.56 -34.71 -32.99
N THR A 19 -37.72 -34.12 -33.28
CA THR A 19 -38.37 -34.22 -34.60
C THR A 19 -38.01 -33.08 -35.54
N PHE A 20 -37.88 -31.86 -35.03
CA PHE A 20 -37.69 -30.66 -35.84
C PHE A 20 -36.31 -30.02 -35.69
N GLY A 21 -35.43 -30.54 -34.82
CA GLY A 21 -34.09 -30.01 -34.57
C GLY A 21 -34.05 -28.92 -33.50
N SER A 22 -34.98 -27.97 -33.56
CA SER A 22 -35.16 -26.91 -32.57
C SER A 22 -36.63 -26.53 -32.36
N TRP A 23 -36.93 -25.82 -31.28
CA TRP A 23 -38.28 -25.35 -30.98
C TRP A 23 -38.79 -24.34 -32.03
N ASP A 24 -37.92 -23.46 -32.51
CA ASP A 24 -38.26 -22.44 -33.50
C ASP A 24 -38.55 -23.06 -34.89
N GLU A 25 -37.81 -24.11 -35.27
CA GLU A 25 -38.11 -24.90 -36.48
C GLU A 25 -39.45 -25.63 -36.37
N GLY A 26 -39.79 -26.14 -35.18
CA GLY A 26 -41.09 -26.75 -34.92
C GLY A 26 -42.25 -25.76 -35.02
N LEU A 27 -42.07 -24.49 -34.62
CA LEU A 27 -43.06 -23.43 -34.78
C LEU A 27 -43.27 -23.08 -36.25
N HIS A 28 -42.20 -22.92 -37.03
CA HIS A 28 -42.29 -22.66 -38.47
C HIS A 28 -43.04 -23.75 -39.23
N GLU A 29 -42.77 -25.03 -38.96
CA GLU A 29 -43.50 -26.16 -39.59
C GLU A 29 -44.98 -26.22 -39.18
N ALA A 30 -45.31 -25.75 -37.97
CA ALA A 30 -46.69 -25.60 -37.52
C ALA A 30 -47.40 -24.37 -38.11
N GLY A 31 -46.74 -23.58 -38.97
CA GLY A 31 -47.27 -22.34 -39.53
C GLY A 31 -47.42 -21.22 -38.50
N LEU A 32 -46.71 -21.32 -37.37
CA LEU A 32 -46.66 -20.32 -36.31
C LEU A 32 -45.35 -19.55 -36.43
N GLU A 33 -45.42 -18.22 -36.45
CA GLU A 33 -44.20 -17.41 -36.38
C GLU A 33 -43.63 -17.48 -34.95
N PRO A 34 -42.33 -17.81 -34.79
CA PRO A 34 -41.64 -17.66 -33.53
C PRO A 34 -41.82 -16.22 -33.05
N LEU A 35 -42.21 -16.06 -31.79
CA LEU A 35 -42.26 -14.74 -31.19
C LEU A 35 -40.85 -14.13 -31.29
N ASP A 36 -40.69 -13.11 -32.13
CA ASP A 36 -39.46 -12.33 -32.22
C ASP A 36 -39.33 -11.51 -30.93
N HIS A 37 -38.82 -12.15 -29.89
CA HIS A 37 -38.53 -11.52 -28.59
C HIS A 37 -37.27 -10.65 -28.65
N SER A 38 -36.79 -10.27 -29.84
CA SER A 38 -35.59 -9.46 -30.00
C SER A 38 -35.90 -7.96 -29.88
N TYR A 39 -36.34 -7.51 -28.71
CA TYR A 39 -36.48 -6.07 -28.42
C TYR A 39 -35.23 -5.29 -28.85
N SER A 40 -35.41 -4.26 -29.66
CA SER A 40 -34.35 -3.30 -30.00
C SER A 40 -33.92 -2.50 -28.77
N GLU A 41 -32.74 -1.87 -28.82
CA GLU A 41 -32.29 -1.01 -27.72
C GLU A 41 -33.30 0.12 -27.43
N THR A 42 -33.91 0.69 -28.47
CA THR A 42 -34.94 1.73 -28.34
C THR A 42 -36.19 1.22 -27.62
N GLU A 43 -36.73 0.06 -28.00
CA GLU A 43 -37.93 -0.51 -27.35
C GLU A 43 -37.68 -0.84 -25.87
N VAL A 44 -36.46 -1.30 -25.54
CA VAL A 44 -36.07 -1.53 -24.15
C VAL A 44 -35.97 -0.21 -23.36
N ILE A 45 -35.46 0.86 -23.96
CA ILE A 45 -35.39 2.19 -23.34
C ILE A 45 -36.80 2.74 -23.08
N GLU A 46 -37.67 2.73 -24.09
CA GLU A 46 -39.04 3.23 -23.99
C GLU A 46 -39.81 2.48 -22.89
N GLU A 47 -39.62 1.17 -22.80
CA GLU A 47 -40.26 0.35 -21.77
C GLU A 47 -39.75 0.66 -20.36
N LEU A 48 -38.43 0.87 -20.20
CA LEU A 48 -37.86 1.31 -18.92
C LEU A 48 -38.43 2.67 -18.49
N GLN A 49 -38.57 3.62 -19.42
CA GLN A 49 -39.14 4.94 -19.16
C GLN A 49 -40.62 4.87 -18.81
N ARG A 50 -41.41 4.06 -19.53
CA ARG A 50 -42.83 3.83 -19.24
C ARG A 50 -43.04 3.30 -17.83
N VAL A 51 -42.26 2.28 -17.43
CA VAL A 51 -42.37 1.71 -16.07
C VAL A 51 -41.92 2.72 -15.02
N ALA A 52 -40.90 3.54 -15.31
CA ALA A 52 -40.47 4.59 -14.39
C ALA A 52 -41.54 5.67 -14.18
N GLU A 53 -42.20 6.11 -15.25
CA GLU A 53 -43.30 7.08 -15.19
C GLU A 53 -44.48 6.52 -14.38
N MET A 54 -44.85 5.26 -14.61
CA MET A 54 -45.91 4.59 -13.87
C MET A 54 -45.63 4.50 -12.35
N LEU A 55 -44.37 4.26 -11.96
CA LEU A 55 -43.97 4.14 -10.56
C LEU A 55 -43.64 5.50 -9.91
N GLY A 56 -43.43 6.55 -10.72
CA GLY A 56 -42.93 7.85 -10.27
C GLY A 56 -41.46 7.83 -9.82
N HIS A 57 -40.73 6.76 -10.10
CA HIS A 57 -39.31 6.60 -9.83
C HIS A 57 -38.70 5.53 -10.74
N SER A 58 -37.38 5.52 -10.86
CA SER A 58 -36.70 4.51 -11.68
C SER A 58 -36.92 3.10 -11.13
N PRO A 59 -37.26 2.12 -11.98
CA PRO A 59 -37.64 0.78 -11.54
C PRO A 59 -36.43 0.00 -11.03
N SER A 60 -36.62 -0.75 -9.95
CA SER A 60 -35.74 -1.85 -9.58
C SER A 60 -35.94 -3.05 -10.50
N VAL A 61 -34.98 -3.99 -10.47
CA VAL A 61 -35.11 -5.29 -11.17
C VAL A 61 -36.39 -6.04 -10.78
N SER A 62 -36.80 -5.96 -9.51
CA SER A 62 -38.00 -6.64 -9.03
C SER A 62 -39.28 -5.94 -9.52
N GLU A 63 -39.28 -4.61 -9.53
CA GLU A 63 -40.41 -3.82 -10.03
C GLU A 63 -40.55 -3.96 -11.54
N MET A 64 -39.46 -3.95 -12.29
CA MET A 64 -39.48 -4.24 -13.72
C MET A 64 -40.03 -5.65 -14.00
N LYS A 65 -39.66 -6.65 -13.18
CA LYS A 65 -40.23 -8.00 -13.32
C LYS A 65 -41.73 -8.05 -13.02
N ALA A 66 -42.23 -7.15 -12.17
CA ALA A 66 -43.63 -7.11 -11.77
C ALA A 66 -44.50 -6.25 -12.71
N HIS A 67 -43.90 -5.25 -13.36
CA HIS A 67 -44.61 -4.16 -14.04
C HIS A 67 -44.19 -3.92 -15.50
N GLY A 68 -43.05 -4.49 -15.91
CA GLY A 68 -42.49 -4.36 -17.25
C GLY A 68 -42.87 -5.52 -18.16
N GLU A 69 -43.03 -5.21 -19.44
CA GLU A 69 -43.21 -6.17 -20.53
C GLU A 69 -41.84 -6.74 -20.97
N VAL A 70 -40.79 -5.93 -20.88
CA VAL A 70 -39.40 -6.35 -21.10
C VAL A 70 -38.82 -6.96 -19.82
N SER A 71 -38.31 -8.19 -19.92
CA SER A 71 -37.68 -8.83 -18.77
C SER A 71 -36.33 -8.17 -18.41
N PRO A 72 -35.93 -8.14 -17.12
CA PRO A 72 -34.62 -7.63 -16.73
C PRO A 72 -33.42 -8.35 -17.38
N ALA A 73 -33.62 -9.60 -17.83
CA ALA A 73 -32.60 -10.36 -18.56
C ALA A 73 -32.34 -9.76 -19.95
N VAL A 74 -33.39 -9.30 -20.65
CA VAL A 74 -33.27 -8.64 -21.96
C VAL A 74 -32.51 -7.33 -21.82
N VAL A 75 -32.82 -6.52 -20.79
CA VAL A 75 -32.08 -5.28 -20.49
C VAL A 75 -30.58 -5.56 -20.30
N LYS A 76 -30.24 -6.58 -19.52
CA LYS A 76 -28.84 -6.98 -19.31
C LYS A 76 -28.18 -7.51 -20.59
N GLN A 77 -28.90 -8.27 -21.41
CA GLN A 77 -28.37 -8.84 -22.65
C GLN A 77 -28.06 -7.76 -23.70
N ARG A 78 -28.92 -6.75 -23.82
CA ARG A 78 -28.76 -5.64 -24.78
C ARG A 78 -27.70 -4.64 -24.33
N PHE A 79 -27.76 -4.19 -23.08
CA PHE A 79 -26.90 -3.11 -22.57
C PHE A 79 -25.69 -3.59 -21.77
N GLY A 80 -25.48 -4.91 -21.66
CA GLY A 80 -24.42 -5.55 -20.86
C GLY A 80 -24.68 -5.54 -19.35
N SER A 81 -25.39 -4.53 -18.83
CA SER A 81 -25.79 -4.46 -17.41
C SER A 81 -27.13 -3.74 -17.21
N TRP A 82 -27.81 -4.05 -16.11
CA TRP A 82 -29.07 -3.38 -15.71
C TRP A 82 -28.90 -1.86 -15.56
N ASN A 83 -27.79 -1.44 -14.94
CA ASN A 83 -27.53 -0.02 -14.73
C ASN A 83 -27.22 0.70 -16.05
N THR A 84 -26.53 0.05 -16.99
CA THR A 84 -26.28 0.61 -18.33
C THR A 84 -27.59 0.79 -19.10
N GLY A 85 -28.55 -0.12 -18.94
CA GLY A 85 -29.89 0.05 -19.51
C GLY A 85 -30.67 1.21 -18.89
N LEU A 86 -30.63 1.37 -17.56
CA LEU A 86 -31.23 2.53 -16.89
C LEU A 86 -30.54 3.85 -17.29
N ASP A 87 -29.21 3.87 -17.39
CA ASP A 87 -28.44 5.04 -17.84
C ASP A 87 -28.80 5.42 -19.29
N ALA A 88 -28.92 4.43 -20.20
CA ALA A 88 -29.34 4.65 -21.58
C ALA A 88 -30.78 5.18 -21.69
N ALA A 89 -31.63 4.86 -20.71
CA ALA A 89 -32.99 5.38 -20.57
C ALA A 89 -33.07 6.73 -19.82
N GLU A 90 -31.93 7.32 -19.44
CA GLU A 90 -31.82 8.54 -18.61
C GLU A 90 -32.51 8.40 -17.24
N LEU A 91 -32.54 7.18 -16.69
CA LEU A 91 -33.17 6.85 -15.42
C LEU A 91 -32.13 6.65 -14.30
N SER A 92 -32.48 7.08 -13.10
CA SER A 92 -31.65 6.89 -11.91
C SER A 92 -31.47 5.40 -11.57
N THR A 93 -30.24 4.93 -11.47
CA THR A 93 -29.98 3.51 -11.22
C THR A 93 -30.31 3.09 -9.78
N THR A 94 -31.05 2.00 -9.59
CA THR A 94 -31.48 1.51 -8.26
C THR A 94 -30.33 0.98 -7.38
N LYS A 95 -29.12 0.83 -7.92
CA LYS A 95 -27.90 0.48 -7.16
C LYS A 95 -26.68 1.37 -7.47
N SER A 96 -26.85 2.50 -8.16
CA SER A 96 -25.82 3.53 -8.25
C SER A 96 -26.42 4.92 -8.09
N ALA A 97 -26.73 5.24 -6.84
CA ALA A 97 -26.49 6.58 -6.36
C ALA A 97 -25.70 6.47 -5.07
N LYS A 98 -24.46 6.98 -5.08
CA LYS A 98 -24.08 7.82 -3.95
C LYS A 98 -22.95 8.79 -4.25
N VAL A 99 -21.98 8.42 -5.09
CA VAL A 99 -20.86 9.33 -5.40
C VAL A 99 -20.26 9.05 -6.78
N THR A 100 -20.28 10.05 -7.65
CA THR A 100 -19.60 10.08 -8.95
C THR A 100 -18.10 10.37 -8.78
N PRO A 101 -17.23 10.01 -9.74
CA PRO A 101 -15.81 10.38 -9.69
C PRO A 101 -15.60 11.89 -9.50
N LYS A 102 -16.41 12.72 -10.19
CA LYS A 102 -16.34 14.18 -10.09
C LYS A 102 -16.67 14.70 -8.68
N GLU A 103 -17.66 14.12 -8.02
CA GLU A 103 -18.01 14.48 -6.63
C GLU A 103 -16.90 14.08 -5.64
N VAL A 104 -16.28 12.90 -5.82
CA VAL A 104 -15.11 12.52 -5.01
C VAL A 104 -13.95 13.49 -5.21
N ILE A 105 -13.65 13.86 -6.46
CA ILE A 105 -12.58 14.82 -6.79
C ILE A 105 -12.86 16.17 -6.13
N SER A 106 -14.08 16.71 -6.27
CA SER A 106 -14.45 17.98 -5.67
C SER A 106 -14.36 17.96 -4.14
N ALA A 107 -14.72 16.85 -3.50
CA ALA A 107 -14.55 16.68 -2.06
C ALA A 107 -13.08 16.64 -1.63
N ILE A 108 -12.21 15.98 -2.41
CA ILE A 108 -10.77 15.96 -2.18
C ILE A 108 -10.18 17.38 -2.31
N GLN A 109 -10.57 18.12 -3.36
CA GLN A 109 -10.13 19.50 -3.60
C GLN A 109 -10.54 20.43 -2.47
N THR A 110 -11.82 20.40 -2.07
CA THR A 110 -12.34 21.24 -0.98
C THR A 110 -11.57 21.00 0.32
N LEU A 111 -11.38 19.75 0.71
CA LEU A 111 -10.63 19.43 1.92
C LEU A 111 -9.14 19.82 1.80
N GLY A 112 -8.56 19.70 0.61
CA GLY A 112 -7.18 20.14 0.37
C GLY A 112 -6.99 21.65 0.43
N GLU A 113 -7.97 22.42 -0.03
CA GLU A 113 -8.01 23.88 0.10
C GLU A 113 -8.10 24.30 1.57
N ASP A 114 -8.97 23.65 2.35
CA ASP A 114 -9.13 23.92 3.79
C ASP A 114 -7.84 23.61 4.58
N LEU A 115 -7.11 22.56 4.20
CA LEU A 115 -5.85 22.16 4.83
C LEU A 115 -4.62 22.91 4.28
N GLY A 116 -4.75 23.59 3.13
CA GLY A 116 -3.62 24.19 2.39
C GLY A 116 -2.62 23.17 1.84
N ARG A 117 -2.97 21.89 1.80
CA ARG A 117 -2.14 20.77 1.31
C ARG A 117 -3.01 19.59 0.89
N PRO A 118 -2.49 18.62 0.10
CA PRO A 118 -3.26 17.43 -0.23
C PRO A 118 -3.74 16.69 1.04
N PRO A 119 -5.02 16.29 1.14
CA PRO A 119 -5.54 15.59 2.31
C PRO A 119 -5.03 14.15 2.38
N THR A 120 -4.70 13.65 3.56
CA THR A 120 -4.40 12.22 3.76
C THR A 120 -5.69 11.39 3.71
N ALA A 121 -5.55 10.08 3.47
CA ALA A 121 -6.69 9.16 3.53
C ALA A 121 -7.39 9.21 4.91
N TYR A 122 -6.61 9.28 5.99
CA TYR A 122 -7.17 9.38 7.34
C TYR A 122 -7.97 10.67 7.54
N GLU A 123 -7.44 11.81 7.08
CA GLU A 123 -8.14 13.09 7.15
C GLU A 123 -9.41 13.12 6.33
N MET A 124 -9.43 12.46 5.16
CA MET A 124 -10.67 12.30 4.40
C MET A 124 -11.70 11.44 5.14
N ASP A 125 -11.30 10.36 5.82
CA ASP A 125 -12.22 9.54 6.61
C ASP A 125 -12.77 10.26 7.85
N GLU A 126 -11.99 11.17 8.46
CA GLU A 126 -12.38 11.90 9.67
C GLU A 126 -13.13 13.21 9.40
N GLN A 127 -12.71 13.97 8.38
CA GLN A 127 -13.13 15.35 8.15
C GLN A 127 -13.78 15.55 6.77
N GLY A 128 -13.63 14.59 5.87
CA GLY A 128 -14.08 14.69 4.49
C GLY A 128 -15.53 14.28 4.28
N ALA A 129 -16.06 14.62 3.11
CA ALA A 129 -17.45 14.32 2.73
C ALA A 129 -17.69 12.82 2.45
N TYR A 130 -16.64 12.05 2.19
CA TYR A 130 -16.74 10.65 1.78
C TYR A 130 -15.65 9.79 2.41
N ALA A 131 -16.00 8.55 2.77
CA ALA A 131 -15.00 7.58 3.22
C ALA A 131 -13.97 7.29 2.11
N THR A 132 -12.69 7.14 2.48
CA THR A 132 -11.56 6.85 1.58
C THR A 132 -11.82 5.65 0.69
N LYS A 133 -12.50 4.61 1.20
CA LYS A 133 -12.86 3.42 0.41
C LYS A 133 -13.73 3.74 -0.81
N VAL A 134 -14.50 4.83 -0.80
CA VAL A 134 -15.26 5.29 -1.95
C VAL A 134 -14.30 5.75 -3.05
N ALA A 135 -13.34 6.61 -2.71
CA ALA A 135 -12.31 7.07 -3.64
C ALA A 135 -11.46 5.90 -4.18
N GLN A 136 -11.01 5.00 -3.31
CA GLN A 136 -10.22 3.82 -3.72
C GLN A 136 -10.98 2.90 -4.69
N ARG A 137 -12.29 2.70 -4.49
CA ARG A 137 -13.10 1.89 -5.41
C ARG A 137 -13.28 2.54 -6.79
N ARG A 138 -13.27 3.87 -6.86
CA ARG A 138 -13.46 4.62 -8.11
C ARG A 138 -12.16 4.79 -8.90
N PHE A 139 -11.06 5.04 -8.21
CA PHE A 139 -9.77 5.39 -8.82
C PHE A 139 -8.68 4.33 -8.63
N GLY A 140 -9.01 3.20 -7.99
CA GLY A 140 -8.07 2.11 -7.69
C GLY A 140 -7.19 2.35 -6.46
N SER A 141 -6.81 3.60 -6.18
CA SER A 141 -6.06 3.97 -4.97
C SER A 141 -6.34 5.41 -4.53
N TRP A 142 -6.00 5.73 -3.29
CA TRP A 142 -6.07 7.11 -2.78
C TRP A 142 -5.15 8.06 -3.56
N ASN A 143 -3.93 7.61 -3.86
CA ASN A 143 -2.97 8.42 -4.63
C ASN A 143 -3.45 8.71 -6.05
N ALA A 144 -4.13 7.75 -6.69
CA ALA A 144 -4.76 7.98 -7.99
C ALA A 144 -5.89 9.01 -7.88
N ALA A 145 -6.70 8.95 -6.81
CA ALA A 145 -7.74 9.94 -6.56
C ALA A 145 -7.16 11.35 -6.31
N LEU A 146 -6.03 11.46 -5.59
CA LEU A 146 -5.31 12.73 -5.42
C LEU A 146 -4.81 13.29 -6.75
N GLN A 147 -4.24 12.44 -7.62
CA GLN A 147 -3.76 12.86 -8.94
C GLN A 147 -4.89 13.40 -9.82
N GLU A 148 -6.02 12.69 -9.88
CA GLU A 148 -7.22 13.14 -10.60
C GLU A 148 -7.80 14.44 -10.01
N ALA A 149 -7.58 14.68 -8.71
CA ALA A 149 -7.93 15.93 -8.04
C ALA A 149 -6.93 17.07 -8.26
N GLY A 150 -5.84 16.83 -8.99
CA GLY A 150 -4.80 17.83 -9.26
C GLY A 150 -3.76 17.98 -8.14
N PHE A 151 -3.72 17.05 -7.19
CA PHE A 151 -2.71 17.01 -6.14
C PHE A 151 -1.60 16.01 -6.42
N ASP A 152 -0.42 16.30 -5.87
CA ASP A 152 0.66 15.32 -5.81
C ASP A 152 0.30 14.16 -4.85
N PRO A 153 0.57 12.89 -5.23
CA PRO A 153 0.44 11.76 -4.33
C PRO A 153 1.27 11.92 -3.05
N HIS A 154 0.67 11.61 -1.89
CA HIS A 154 1.41 11.50 -0.62
C HIS A 154 2.53 10.46 -0.64
N THR A 155 2.42 9.46 -1.52
CA THR A 155 3.49 8.50 -1.75
C THR A 155 3.75 8.41 -3.24
N ARG A 156 4.63 9.27 -3.75
CA ARG A 156 5.17 9.18 -5.11
C ARG A 156 5.94 7.86 -5.23
N ARG A 157 5.38 6.90 -5.97
CA ARG A 157 6.08 5.69 -6.40
C ARG A 157 6.77 5.99 -7.74
N ASN A 158 7.96 5.43 -7.96
CA ASN A 158 8.75 5.64 -9.19
C ASN A 158 9.18 7.09 -9.45
N ILE A 159 9.67 7.78 -8.42
CA ILE A 159 10.31 9.09 -8.56
C ILE A 159 11.49 8.97 -9.56
N PRO A 160 11.56 9.81 -10.60
CA PRO A 160 12.69 9.85 -11.54
C PRO A 160 14.01 10.14 -10.83
N ASP A 161 15.13 9.60 -11.35
CA ASP A 161 16.47 9.90 -10.82
C ASP A 161 16.73 11.40 -10.75
N GLU A 162 16.38 12.13 -11.82
CA GLU A 162 16.53 13.57 -11.92
C GLU A 162 15.82 14.33 -10.78
N GLU A 163 14.62 13.91 -10.41
CA GLU A 163 13.84 14.54 -9.33
C GLU A 163 14.47 14.27 -7.96
N LEU A 164 14.95 13.04 -7.72
CA LEU A 164 15.69 12.71 -6.50
C LEU A 164 16.93 13.59 -6.34
N LEU A 165 17.74 13.69 -7.40
CA LEU A 165 18.97 14.48 -7.40
C LEU A 165 18.71 15.99 -7.32
N THR A 166 17.62 16.47 -7.94
CA THR A 166 17.18 17.87 -7.87
C THR A 166 16.80 18.22 -6.44
N GLU A 167 16.05 17.35 -5.75
CA GLU A 167 15.67 17.58 -4.35
C GLU A 167 16.88 17.60 -3.41
N LEU A 168 17.86 16.70 -3.62
CA LEU A 168 19.12 16.74 -2.89
C LEU A 168 19.90 18.05 -3.11
N THR A 169 19.87 18.57 -4.34
CA THR A 169 20.53 19.82 -4.73
C THR A 169 19.81 21.02 -4.11
N ARG A 170 18.47 21.05 -4.18
CA ARG A 170 17.61 22.07 -3.57
C ARG A 170 17.89 22.17 -2.07
N LEU A 171 17.89 21.02 -1.39
CA LEU A 171 18.07 20.96 0.05
C LEU A 171 19.49 21.37 0.47
N ARG A 172 20.52 21.05 -0.33
CA ARG A 172 21.87 21.58 -0.12
C ARG A 172 21.89 23.10 -0.20
N ASP A 173 21.27 23.66 -1.23
CA ASP A 173 21.29 25.11 -1.48
C ASP A 173 20.52 25.88 -0.41
N GLU A 174 19.44 25.29 0.13
CA GLU A 174 18.66 25.84 1.25
C GLU A 174 19.44 25.79 2.58
N LEU A 175 20.05 24.66 2.91
CA LEU A 175 20.74 24.45 4.19
C LEU A 175 22.17 25.02 4.22
N GLY A 176 22.75 25.29 3.04
CA GLY A 176 24.14 25.73 2.90
C GLY A 176 25.18 24.63 3.19
N HIS A 177 24.76 23.37 3.34
CA HIS A 177 25.61 22.21 3.53
C HIS A 177 25.03 20.98 2.84
N VAL A 178 25.85 19.94 2.64
CA VAL A 178 25.39 18.67 2.08
C VAL A 178 24.35 18.05 3.02
N PRO A 179 23.13 17.72 2.55
CA PRO A 179 22.08 17.19 3.42
C PRO A 179 22.42 15.82 4.00
N SER A 180 22.22 15.69 5.30
CA SER A 180 22.21 14.42 6.01
C SER A 180 20.86 13.70 5.85
N THR A 181 20.79 12.48 6.37
CA THR A 181 19.52 11.73 6.42
C THR A 181 18.50 12.36 7.36
N VAL A 182 18.95 13.15 8.34
CA VAL A 182 18.08 13.90 9.26
C VAL A 182 17.54 15.12 8.54
N ASP A 183 18.40 15.86 7.84
CA ASP A 183 17.98 17.01 7.03
C ASP A 183 16.92 16.62 6.01
N MET A 184 17.10 15.49 5.32
CA MET A 184 16.09 14.98 4.37
C MET A 184 14.79 14.52 5.06
N ARG A 185 14.84 14.12 6.34
CA ARG A 185 13.63 13.77 7.10
C ARG A 185 12.87 15.01 7.57
N GLU A 186 13.58 16.05 7.98
CA GLU A 186 13.01 17.25 8.60
C GLU A 186 12.61 18.31 7.58
N HIS A 187 13.35 18.41 6.47
CA HIS A 187 13.23 19.49 5.49
C HIS A 187 13.06 18.99 4.04
N GLY A 188 13.16 17.68 3.83
CA GLY A 188 13.00 17.08 2.52
C GLY A 188 11.55 16.91 2.10
N GLU A 189 11.28 17.17 0.83
CA GLU A 189 9.98 16.90 0.20
C GLU A 189 9.85 15.41 -0.17
N ILE A 190 10.98 14.72 -0.26
CA ILE A 190 11.05 13.30 -0.62
C ILE A 190 11.66 12.51 0.54
N THR A 191 10.95 11.47 0.99
CA THR A 191 11.49 10.59 2.04
C THR A 191 12.82 9.92 1.63
N ILE A 192 13.62 9.50 2.61
CA ILE A 192 14.92 8.84 2.36
C ILE A 192 14.83 7.51 1.57
N TYR A 193 13.71 6.79 1.63
CA TYR A 193 13.59 5.44 1.10
C TYR A 193 13.75 5.33 -0.44
N PRO A 194 13.14 6.20 -1.26
CA PRO A 194 13.45 6.32 -2.68
C PRO A 194 14.95 6.36 -3.01
N TYR A 195 15.74 7.17 -2.28
CA TYR A 195 17.18 7.31 -2.48
C TYR A 195 17.93 6.01 -2.20
N ILE A 196 17.67 5.39 -1.03
CA ILE A 196 18.32 4.13 -0.65
C ILE A 196 17.99 3.01 -1.64
N ARG A 197 16.73 2.91 -2.08
CA ARG A 197 16.33 1.87 -3.06
C ARG A 197 16.97 2.07 -4.43
N ARG A 198 17.14 3.31 -4.87
CA ARG A 198 17.66 3.63 -6.20
C ARG A 198 19.18 3.54 -6.26
N TYR A 199 19.87 4.08 -5.26
CA TYR A 199 21.33 4.24 -5.28
C TYR A 199 22.05 3.24 -4.35
N GLY A 200 21.32 2.48 -3.53
CA GLY A 200 21.86 1.49 -2.58
C GLY A 200 22.12 2.06 -1.19
N SER A 201 22.59 3.30 -1.10
CA SER A 201 22.85 4.00 0.17
C SER A 201 22.70 5.51 0.05
N TRP A 202 22.55 6.20 1.18
CA TRP A 202 22.51 7.67 1.21
C TRP A 202 23.81 8.30 0.67
N LYS A 203 24.96 7.74 1.04
CA LYS A 203 26.27 8.16 0.50
C LYS A 203 26.26 8.12 -1.02
N GLN A 204 25.84 7.00 -1.62
CA GLN A 204 25.80 6.84 -3.07
C GLN A 204 24.80 7.79 -3.74
N ALA A 205 23.68 8.11 -3.09
CA ALA A 205 22.73 9.11 -3.57
C ALA A 205 23.32 10.53 -3.59
N VAL A 206 24.05 10.91 -2.53
CA VAL A 206 24.74 12.20 -2.44
C VAL A 206 25.87 12.31 -3.47
N GLU A 207 26.66 11.25 -3.66
CA GLU A 207 27.70 11.18 -4.69
C GLU A 207 27.10 11.23 -6.11
N ALA A 208 25.97 10.56 -6.35
CA ALA A 208 25.25 10.64 -7.63
C ALA A 208 24.71 12.04 -7.93
N ALA A 209 24.45 12.86 -6.90
CA ALA A 209 24.09 14.26 -7.03
C ALA A 209 25.31 15.19 -7.25
N GLY A 210 26.50 14.62 -7.46
CA GLY A 210 27.74 15.38 -7.68
C GLY A 210 28.27 16.07 -6.42
N MET A 211 27.82 15.66 -5.23
CA MET A 211 28.23 16.23 -3.96
C MET A 211 29.22 15.32 -3.24
N GLU A 212 30.20 15.91 -2.54
CA GLU A 212 31.11 15.18 -1.67
C GLU A 212 30.40 14.78 -0.38
N TYR A 213 30.16 13.48 -0.17
CA TYR A 213 29.58 12.98 1.08
C TYR A 213 30.60 13.05 2.22
N ARG A 214 30.50 14.10 3.03
CA ARG A 214 31.28 14.26 4.27
C ARG A 214 30.56 13.57 5.43
N GLY A 215 30.58 12.24 5.44
CA GLY A 215 30.08 11.48 6.60
C GLY A 215 30.81 11.85 7.90
N GLN A 216 30.30 11.43 9.07
CA GLN A 216 31.19 11.29 10.23
C GLN A 216 32.26 10.25 9.88
N PRO A 217 33.55 10.51 10.13
CA PRO A 217 34.57 9.54 9.75
C PRO A 217 34.29 8.23 10.50
N SER A 218 34.22 7.13 9.76
CA SER A 218 34.07 5.78 10.30
C SER A 218 35.08 4.91 9.58
N GLY A 219 35.73 3.99 10.29
CA GLY A 219 36.78 3.18 9.70
C GLY A 219 38.17 3.83 9.78
N PRO A 220 39.13 3.38 8.94
CA PRO A 220 40.56 3.69 9.03
C PRO A 220 40.97 5.15 9.17
N GLU A 221 40.13 6.06 8.70
CA GLU A 221 40.42 7.49 8.63
C GLU A 221 39.88 8.28 9.84
N HIS A 222 39.19 7.63 10.79
CA HIS A 222 38.74 8.31 12.02
C HIS A 222 39.90 8.39 13.04
N PRO A 223 40.17 9.56 13.68
CA PRO A 223 41.30 9.74 14.59
C PRO A 223 41.33 8.80 15.81
N THR A 224 40.18 8.24 16.20
CA THR A 224 40.07 7.26 17.30
C THR A 224 39.92 5.81 16.82
N TRP A 225 40.05 5.55 15.51
CA TRP A 225 39.92 4.21 14.96
C TRP A 225 41.13 3.35 15.30
N LYS A 226 40.91 2.31 16.11
CA LYS A 226 41.92 1.31 16.51
C LYS A 226 41.73 -0.02 15.77
N GLY A 227 41.49 0.02 14.46
CA GLY A 227 41.31 -1.20 13.66
C GLY A 227 39.93 -1.84 13.86
N GLY A 228 38.87 -1.15 13.44
CA GLY A 228 37.56 -1.76 13.22
C GLY A 228 37.59 -2.63 11.97
N TYR A 229 37.20 -3.89 12.11
CA TYR A 229 37.10 -4.84 11.00
C TYR A 229 35.97 -4.41 10.05
N GLY A 230 36.33 -3.82 8.91
CA GLY A 230 35.40 -3.51 7.83
C GLY A 230 34.68 -4.77 7.34
N ASP A 231 33.37 -4.68 7.15
CA ASP A 231 32.49 -5.68 6.53
C ASP A 231 32.73 -7.17 6.91
N ILE A 232 33.33 -7.45 8.06
CA ILE A 232 33.31 -8.78 8.64
C ILE A 232 31.90 -8.96 9.16
N SER A 233 31.06 -9.59 8.33
CA SER A 233 29.76 -10.05 8.75
C SER A 233 29.95 -10.76 10.08
N TYR A 234 29.25 -10.33 11.13
CA TYR A 234 29.23 -10.98 12.43
C TYR A 234 28.74 -12.44 12.36
N GLY A 235 28.72 -13.06 11.18
CA GLY A 235 28.16 -14.36 10.89
C GLY A 235 26.66 -14.31 10.64
N PRO A 236 26.12 -15.31 9.93
CA PRO A 236 24.69 -15.43 9.65
C PRO A 236 23.80 -15.49 10.92
N ASN A 237 24.34 -15.91 12.07
CA ASN A 237 23.57 -16.05 13.31
C ASN A 237 23.42 -14.73 14.10
N TRP A 238 24.12 -13.65 13.69
CA TRP A 238 24.19 -12.40 14.46
C TRP A 238 22.82 -11.80 14.76
N TYR A 239 21.96 -11.63 13.75
CA TYR A 239 20.65 -11.03 13.95
C TYR A 239 19.80 -11.81 14.97
N ARG A 240 19.88 -13.14 14.96
CA ARG A 240 19.19 -14.01 15.91
C ARG A 240 19.77 -13.88 17.31
N GLN A 241 21.09 -13.86 17.44
CA GLN A 241 21.77 -13.76 18.74
C GLN A 241 21.63 -12.36 19.36
N ARG A 242 21.71 -11.30 18.55
CA ARG A 242 21.43 -9.92 18.94
C ARG A 242 20.03 -9.78 19.50
N LYS A 243 19.01 -10.31 18.81
CA LYS A 243 17.63 -10.29 19.30
C LYS A 243 17.49 -11.00 20.65
N ARG A 244 18.09 -12.18 20.79
CA ARG A 244 18.08 -12.95 22.04
C ARG A 244 18.80 -12.24 23.19
N ALA A 245 19.89 -11.52 22.92
CA ALA A 245 20.59 -10.71 23.92
C ALA A 245 19.71 -9.56 24.41
N LEU A 246 19.06 -8.82 23.50
CA LEU A 246 18.11 -7.76 23.86
C LEU A 246 16.93 -8.31 24.69
N GLU A 247 16.36 -9.46 24.33
CA GLU A 247 15.27 -10.11 25.06
C GLU A 247 15.72 -10.60 26.45
N ARG A 248 16.91 -11.20 26.55
CA ARG A 248 17.50 -11.62 27.84
C ARG A 248 17.68 -10.43 28.78
N ASP A 249 18.10 -9.30 28.22
CA ASP A 249 18.46 -8.08 28.95
C ASP A 249 17.24 -7.18 29.20
N GLY A 250 16.02 -7.65 28.97
CA GLY A 250 14.80 -6.90 29.22
C GLY A 250 14.65 -5.63 28.36
N PHE A 251 15.43 -5.51 27.28
CA PHE A 251 15.56 -4.28 26.48
C PHE A 251 16.07 -3.07 27.30
N GLU A 252 16.95 -3.32 28.26
CA GLU A 252 17.54 -2.30 29.12
C GLU A 252 19.08 -2.33 29.07
N CYS A 253 19.71 -1.19 29.30
CA CYS A 253 21.16 -1.12 29.45
C CYS A 253 21.61 -1.90 30.69
N GLN A 254 22.45 -2.91 30.51
CA GLN A 254 22.93 -3.81 31.58
C GLN A 254 24.03 -3.21 32.47
N MET A 255 24.28 -1.91 32.35
CA MET A 255 25.24 -1.21 33.20
C MET A 255 24.55 -0.91 34.54
N PRO A 256 25.08 -1.35 35.70
CA PRO A 256 24.46 -1.10 37.00
C PRO A 256 24.16 0.39 37.22
N GLY A 257 22.92 0.67 37.66
CA GLY A 257 22.44 2.03 37.91
C GLY A 257 22.10 2.84 36.66
N CYS A 258 22.15 2.27 35.46
CA CYS A 258 21.71 2.95 34.24
C CYS A 258 20.19 2.81 34.04
N PRO A 259 19.42 3.92 34.01
CA PRO A 259 17.97 3.86 33.80
C PRO A 259 17.57 3.84 32.32
N ILE A 260 18.52 3.65 31.40
CA ILE A 260 18.25 3.76 29.96
C ILE A 260 17.68 2.44 29.43
N ASP A 261 16.38 2.44 29.18
CA ASP A 261 15.68 1.42 28.41
C ASP A 261 15.72 1.73 26.90
N ARG A 262 15.13 0.83 26.11
CA ARG A 262 15.07 0.94 24.65
C ARG A 262 14.30 2.15 24.13
N GLU A 263 13.20 2.52 24.78
CA GLU A 263 12.37 3.66 24.38
C GLU A 263 13.13 4.97 24.60
N THR A 264 13.60 5.17 25.82
CA THR A 264 14.47 6.29 26.20
C THR A 264 15.71 6.36 25.31
N HIS A 265 16.28 5.21 24.95
CA HIS A 265 17.44 5.18 24.07
C HIS A 265 17.11 5.66 22.65
N ARG A 266 16.00 5.21 22.08
CA ARG A 266 15.55 5.62 20.75
C ARG A 266 15.24 7.11 20.70
N GLU A 267 14.58 7.65 21.72
CA GLU A 267 14.30 9.08 21.82
C GLU A 267 15.57 9.93 21.87
N ARG A 268 16.59 9.48 22.60
CA ARG A 268 17.83 10.25 22.80
C ARG A 268 18.86 10.11 21.69
N TRP A 269 18.90 8.98 21.00
CA TRP A 269 19.98 8.65 20.05
C TRP A 269 19.49 8.22 18.66
N ASP A 270 18.18 8.25 18.39
CA ASP A 270 17.53 7.81 17.13
C ASP A 270 18.02 6.45 16.63
N ARG A 271 18.33 5.54 17.56
CA ARG A 271 18.80 4.18 17.26
C ARG A 271 18.44 3.22 18.38
N ASP A 272 18.47 1.94 18.05
CA ASP A 272 18.25 0.87 19.01
C ASP A 272 19.43 0.72 19.99
N LEU A 273 19.21 0.04 21.12
CA LEU A 273 20.28 -0.31 22.05
C LEU A 273 21.40 -1.08 21.34
N ASN A 274 22.63 -0.87 21.80
CA ASN A 274 23.80 -1.57 21.29
C ASN A 274 23.90 -2.95 21.93
N VAL A 275 24.37 -3.93 21.17
CA VAL A 275 24.75 -5.25 21.71
C VAL A 275 26.25 -5.39 21.48
N HIS A 276 27.00 -5.41 22.56
CA HIS A 276 28.45 -5.38 22.57
C HIS A 276 29.02 -6.78 22.77
N HIS A 277 30.10 -7.11 22.06
CA HIS A 277 30.89 -8.31 22.31
C HIS A 277 31.83 -8.10 23.49
N ILE A 278 31.60 -8.84 24.58
CA ILE A 278 32.37 -8.77 25.82
C ILE A 278 33.83 -9.15 25.58
N THR A 279 34.06 -10.25 24.88
CA THR A 279 35.37 -10.61 24.32
C THR A 279 35.40 -10.13 22.87
N PRO A 280 36.39 -9.32 22.47
CA PRO A 280 36.48 -8.78 21.12
C PRO A 280 36.54 -9.86 20.04
N LEU A 281 35.99 -9.57 18.85
CA LEU A 281 35.95 -10.50 17.71
C LEU A 281 37.33 -11.06 17.33
N GLY A 282 38.38 -10.25 17.44
CA GLY A 282 39.75 -10.67 17.11
C GLY A 282 40.24 -11.90 17.90
N ALA A 283 39.68 -12.15 19.09
CA ALA A 283 40.00 -13.35 19.88
C ALA A 283 39.37 -14.65 19.33
N PHE A 284 38.48 -14.53 18.35
CA PHE A 284 37.77 -15.64 17.71
C PHE A 284 38.16 -15.82 16.24
N ILE A 285 39.17 -15.09 15.78
CA ILE A 285 39.74 -15.23 14.44
C ILE A 285 40.87 -16.26 14.52
N ASP A 286 40.83 -17.27 13.66
CA ASP A 286 41.88 -18.28 13.59
C ASP A 286 43.13 -17.81 12.81
N ALA A 287 44.13 -18.68 12.68
CA ALA A 287 45.37 -18.37 11.99
C ALA A 287 45.19 -18.04 10.50
N ASP A 288 44.09 -18.49 9.89
CA ASP A 288 43.74 -18.27 8.49
C ASP A 288 42.87 -17.00 8.32
N GLY A 289 42.58 -16.28 9.40
CA GLY A 289 41.77 -15.07 9.37
C GLY A 289 40.26 -15.33 9.36
N VAL A 290 39.81 -16.56 9.63
CA VAL A 290 38.40 -16.93 9.64
C VAL A 290 37.82 -16.70 11.03
N LEU A 291 36.70 -15.95 11.10
CA LEU A 291 35.98 -15.68 12.34
C LEU A 291 35.09 -16.86 12.74
N ASP A 292 35.29 -17.41 13.93
CA ASP A 292 34.33 -18.28 14.62
C ASP A 292 33.16 -17.44 15.15
N TYR A 293 32.23 -17.14 14.23
CA TYR A 293 31.06 -16.32 14.53
C TYR A 293 30.08 -17.02 15.49
N GLU A 294 30.04 -18.35 15.49
CA GLU A 294 29.17 -19.12 16.36
C GLU A 294 29.60 -18.98 17.82
N ARG A 295 30.92 -19.03 18.06
CA ARG A 295 31.49 -18.85 19.39
C ARG A 295 31.49 -17.39 19.83
N SER A 296 31.84 -16.45 18.96
CA SER A 296 31.84 -15.02 19.32
C SER A 296 30.45 -14.47 19.62
N ASN A 297 29.39 -14.97 18.95
CA ASN A 297 28.01 -14.52 19.18
C ASN A 297 27.24 -15.30 20.24
N ARG A 298 27.92 -16.15 21.02
CA ARG A 298 27.31 -16.79 22.19
C ARG A 298 26.74 -15.74 23.14
N LEU A 299 25.57 -15.99 23.73
CA LEU A 299 24.90 -14.98 24.56
C LEU A 299 25.78 -14.57 25.74
N GLU A 300 26.57 -15.49 26.26
CA GLU A 300 27.53 -15.27 27.35
C GLU A 300 28.63 -14.27 26.96
N ASN A 301 28.85 -14.04 25.66
CA ASN A 301 29.79 -13.06 25.13
C ASN A 301 29.12 -11.77 24.67
N LEU A 302 27.79 -11.60 24.87
CA LEU A 302 27.04 -10.43 24.44
C LEU A 302 26.43 -9.70 25.62
N ILE A 303 26.45 -8.36 25.59
CA ILE A 303 25.80 -7.51 26.58
C ILE A 303 25.09 -6.32 25.93
N THR A 304 23.86 -6.02 26.38
CA THR A 304 23.09 -4.86 25.90
C THR A 304 23.50 -3.59 26.64
N LEU A 305 23.84 -2.53 25.89
CA LEU A 305 24.31 -1.25 26.43
C LEU A 305 23.68 -0.06 25.70
N CYS A 306 23.46 1.06 26.41
CA CYS A 306 23.13 2.35 25.80
C CYS A 306 24.34 2.94 25.05
N GLN A 307 24.13 3.97 24.23
CA GLN A 307 25.20 4.61 23.45
C GLN A 307 26.38 5.06 24.33
N ARG A 308 26.10 5.68 25.49
CA ARG A 308 27.15 6.12 26.42
C ARG A 308 27.98 4.97 26.98
N HIS A 309 27.33 3.93 27.50
CA HIS A 309 28.04 2.80 28.10
C HIS A 309 28.67 1.90 27.05
N HIS A 310 28.12 1.83 25.84
CA HIS A 310 28.75 1.14 24.71
C HIS A 310 30.10 1.77 24.39
N THR A 311 30.14 3.10 24.21
CA THR A 311 31.39 3.83 23.96
C THR A 311 32.39 3.65 25.12
N MET A 312 31.92 3.68 26.36
CA MET A 312 32.77 3.39 27.52
C MET A 312 33.39 1.99 27.45
N TRP A 313 32.61 0.96 27.10
CA TRP A 313 33.12 -0.41 27.00
C TRP A 313 34.09 -0.60 25.83
N GLU A 314 33.89 0.10 24.72
CA GLU A 314 34.85 0.12 23.59
C GLU A 314 36.22 0.65 24.00
N GLU A 315 36.30 1.59 24.96
CA GLU A 315 37.56 2.14 25.46
C GLU A 315 38.33 1.16 26.35
N PHE A 316 37.62 0.33 27.13
CA PHE A 316 38.25 -0.59 28.08
C PHE A 316 38.62 -1.95 27.48
N ALA A 317 38.09 -2.30 26.30
CA ALA A 317 38.40 -3.56 25.63
C ALA A 317 39.94 -3.79 25.53
N PRO A 318 40.46 -4.98 25.93
CA PRO A 318 39.75 -6.21 26.30
C PRO A 318 39.39 -6.35 27.79
N LEU A 319 39.63 -5.34 28.62
CA LEU A 319 39.28 -5.35 30.04
C LEU A 319 37.80 -5.06 30.22
N GLN A 320 37.14 -5.84 31.09
CA GLN A 320 35.73 -5.65 31.42
C GLN A 320 35.64 -4.82 32.71
N PRO A 321 34.81 -3.77 32.75
CA PRO A 321 34.45 -3.13 34.00
C PRO A 321 33.84 -4.17 34.96
N ASP A 322 34.16 -4.10 36.24
CA ASP A 322 33.49 -4.95 37.23
C ASP A 322 32.05 -4.46 37.41
N ILE A 323 31.09 -5.30 37.02
CA ILE A 323 29.67 -4.96 36.98
C ILE A 323 28.83 -5.81 37.93
N ARG A 324 29.48 -6.50 38.88
CA ARG A 324 28.84 -7.35 39.90
C ARG A 324 28.84 -6.73 41.29
#